data_AF-A0A0V1L579-F1
#
_entry.id   AF-A0A0V1L579-F1
#
_cell.length_a   1.000
_cell.length_b   1.000
_cell.length_c   1.000
_cell.angle_alpha   90.00
_cell.angle_beta   90.00
_cell.angle_gamma   90.00
#
_symmetry.space_group_name_H-M   'P 1'
#
loop_
_entity.id
_entity.type
_entity.pdbx_description
1 polymer ?
#
loop_
_entity_poly.entity_id
_entity_poly.type
_entity_poly.pdbx_seq_one_letter_code
_entity_poly.pdbx_strand_id
1 'polypeptide(L)'
;MDHGRGFGLFTPLLTVQLLLLLLLLICIDQTDALKCELVGCRFCVTRRMQTHCSAFCATCPTESQRKEQSPSTLIGESSSGSKISTPIDRQQVTPSVNRTPISNSESGGAGCGSAPDYSPCLPLDKANTLFRECCEQLNLGTCIRLCHYDVTLNKAKHLFDNGICTVEMIPKYLYCASQGKDNSACCAKKGVFKSGGDRCQKFCNSAGSEDTITPKDISCASQLHQILGCHWSGLK
;
A
#
# COMPACT_ATOMS: atom_id res chain seq x y z
N MET A 1 -13.42 29.47 76.97
CA MET A 1 -13.62 28.13 76.38
C MET A 1 -13.66 28.31 74.87
N ASP A 2 -12.48 28.26 74.27
CA ASP A 2 -12.23 28.39 72.84
C ASP A 2 -12.78 27.18 72.08
N HIS A 3 -13.71 27.42 71.16
CA HIS A 3 -14.04 26.52 70.05
C HIS A 3 -14.03 27.34 68.78
N GLY A 4 -12.86 27.55 68.20
CA GLY A 4 -12.76 28.29 66.96
C GLY A 4 -11.38 28.21 66.35
N ARG A 5 -11.13 27.15 65.55
CA ARG A 5 -10.24 27.15 64.37
C ARG A 5 -10.02 25.71 63.88
N GLY A 6 -10.76 25.33 62.84
CA GLY A 6 -10.57 24.03 62.18
C GLY A 6 -11.15 23.91 60.77
N PHE A 7 -11.63 24.99 60.15
CA PHE A 7 -12.31 24.94 58.84
C PHE A 7 -11.63 25.73 57.71
N GLY A 8 -10.41 26.24 57.93
CA GLY A 8 -9.75 27.16 56.99
C GLY A 8 -8.81 26.54 55.95
N LEU A 9 -8.50 25.23 56.03
CA LEU A 9 -7.48 24.59 55.19
C LEU A 9 -8.03 23.55 54.20
N PHE A 10 -9.27 23.07 54.39
CA PHE A 10 -9.91 22.12 53.46
C PHE A 10 -10.58 22.79 52.27
N THR A 11 -11.04 24.03 52.43
CA THR A 11 -11.63 24.85 51.36
C THR A 11 -10.66 25.14 50.20
N PRO A 12 -9.39 25.55 50.41
CA PRO A 12 -8.49 25.79 49.29
C PRO A 12 -8.15 24.49 48.53
N LEU A 13 -7.99 23.36 49.22
CA LEU A 13 -7.66 22.09 48.58
C LEU A 13 -8.79 21.59 47.68
N LEU A 14 -10.05 21.69 48.14
CA LEU A 14 -11.22 21.31 47.34
C LEU A 14 -11.40 22.24 46.13
N THR A 15 -11.15 23.54 46.30
CA THR A 15 -11.21 24.51 45.18
C THR A 15 -10.12 24.26 44.14
N VAL A 16 -8.89 23.92 44.57
CA VAL A 16 -7.79 23.59 43.66
C VAL A 16 -8.11 22.29 42.90
N GLN A 17 -8.64 21.28 43.58
CA GLN A 17 -9.05 20.01 42.95
C GLN A 17 -10.15 20.23 41.90
N LEU A 18 -11.17 21.06 42.21
CA LEU A 18 -12.24 21.40 41.28
C LEU A 18 -11.74 22.21 40.08
N LEU A 19 -10.80 23.13 40.31
CA LEU A 19 -10.16 23.91 39.24
C LEU A 19 -9.33 23.00 38.31
N LEU A 20 -8.57 22.05 38.87
CA LEU A 20 -7.81 21.06 38.10
C LEU A 20 -8.75 20.18 37.25
N LEU A 21 -9.88 19.76 37.82
CA LEU A 21 -10.86 18.91 37.15
C LEU A 21 -11.58 19.68 36.03
N LEU A 22 -11.90 20.96 36.24
CA LEU A 22 -12.39 21.86 35.20
C LEU A 22 -11.37 22.05 34.07
N LEU A 23 -10.10 22.27 34.40
CA LEU A 23 -9.03 22.38 33.39
C LEU A 23 -8.85 21.09 32.60
N LEU A 24 -8.94 19.92 33.24
CA LEU A 24 -8.90 18.62 32.56
C LEU A 24 -10.10 18.43 31.62
N LEU A 25 -11.31 18.82 32.03
CA LEU A 25 -12.50 18.76 31.17
C LEU A 25 -12.37 19.71 29.96
N ILE A 26 -11.85 20.92 30.17
CA ILE A 26 -11.56 21.87 29.08
C ILE A 26 -10.48 21.32 28.13
N CYS A 27 -9.44 20.65 28.67
CA CYS A 27 -8.42 19.99 27.86
C CYS A 27 -8.97 18.80 27.06
N ILE A 28 -9.91 18.03 27.62
CA ILE A 28 -10.56 16.91 26.90
C ILE A 28 -11.40 17.46 25.73
N ASP A 29 -12.14 18.56 25.92
CA ASP A 29 -12.90 19.22 24.85
C ASP A 29 -11.98 19.72 23.70
N GLN A 30 -10.78 20.20 24.05
CA GLN A 30 -9.76 20.65 23.08
C GLN A 30 -9.05 19.49 22.35
N THR A 31 -9.08 18.25 22.87
CA THR A 31 -8.45 17.11 22.19
C THR A 31 -9.19 16.61 20.96
N ASP A 32 -10.43 17.08 20.73
CA ASP A 32 -11.21 16.78 19.53
C ASP A 32 -11.07 17.83 18.41
N ALA A 33 -10.33 18.92 18.64
CA ALA A 33 -9.98 19.88 17.61
C ALA A 33 -8.80 19.37 16.75
N LEU A 34 -8.99 18.23 16.09
CA LEU A 34 -8.13 17.80 15.00
C LEU A 34 -8.17 18.91 13.94
N LYS A 35 -7.12 19.73 13.85
CA LYS A 35 -7.03 20.77 12.82
C LYS A 35 -7.11 20.08 11.45
N CYS A 36 -8.29 20.11 10.85
CA CYS A 36 -8.61 19.41 9.60
C CYS A 36 -7.61 19.76 8.49
N GLU A 37 -7.08 20.99 8.54
CA GLU A 37 -6.03 21.52 7.68
C GLU A 37 -4.70 20.77 7.77
N LEU A 38 -4.31 20.30 8.96
CA LEU A 38 -3.07 19.54 9.17
C LEU A 38 -3.15 18.12 8.60
N VAL A 39 -4.36 17.56 8.53
CA VAL A 39 -4.63 16.21 7.99
C VAL A 39 -4.69 16.26 6.46
N GLY A 40 -5.30 17.31 5.90
CA GLY A 40 -5.34 17.56 4.47
C GLY A 40 -6.47 16.84 3.71
N CYS A 41 -6.73 17.30 2.48
CA CYS A 41 -7.86 16.88 1.63
C CYS A 41 -7.91 15.38 1.30
N ARG A 42 -6.78 14.68 1.36
CA ARG A 42 -6.67 13.26 1.02
C ARG A 42 -7.55 12.38 1.92
N PHE A 43 -7.86 12.83 3.13
CA PHE A 43 -8.63 12.06 4.10
C PHE A 43 -10.13 12.37 4.09
N CYS A 44 -10.58 13.32 3.25
CA CYS A 44 -11.99 13.64 3.07
C CYS A 44 -12.82 12.51 2.44
N VAL A 45 -12.16 11.44 1.97
CA VAL A 45 -12.82 10.19 1.56
C VAL A 45 -13.29 9.34 2.74
N THR A 46 -12.80 9.61 3.96
CA THR A 46 -13.13 8.82 5.15
C THR A 46 -14.37 9.35 5.85
N ARG A 47 -15.21 8.44 6.37
CA ARG A 47 -16.46 8.79 7.07
C ARG A 47 -16.21 9.68 8.28
N ARG A 48 -15.14 9.42 9.04
CA ARG A 48 -14.75 10.22 10.21
C ARG A 48 -14.43 11.68 9.84
N MET A 49 -13.70 11.89 8.74
CA MET A 49 -13.36 13.23 8.26
C MET A 49 -14.60 13.96 7.71
N GLN A 50 -15.49 13.25 7.03
CA GLN A 50 -16.74 13.84 6.54
C GLN A 50 -17.66 14.28 7.68
N THR A 51 -17.72 13.52 8.78
CA THR A 51 -18.57 13.86 9.93
C THR A 51 -18.05 15.08 10.71
N HIS A 52 -16.74 15.18 10.92
CA HIS A 52 -16.16 16.19 11.82
C HIS A 52 -15.49 17.36 11.11
N CYS A 53 -15.16 17.22 9.82
CA CYS A 53 -14.40 18.20 9.02
C CYS A 53 -15.07 18.49 7.66
N SER A 54 -16.40 18.38 7.56
CA SER A 54 -17.17 18.58 6.32
C SER A 54 -16.88 19.94 5.65
N ALA A 55 -16.80 21.01 6.44
CA ALA A 55 -16.51 22.36 5.95
C ALA A 55 -15.14 22.46 5.29
N PHE A 56 -14.10 21.86 5.89
CA PHE A 56 -12.78 21.78 5.29
C PHE A 56 -12.81 20.95 4.00
N CYS A 57 -13.48 19.79 4.02
CA CYS A 57 -13.58 18.93 2.85
C CYS A 57 -14.32 19.56 1.66
N ALA A 58 -15.25 20.48 1.91
CA ALA A 58 -15.92 21.24 0.86
C ALA A 58 -14.98 22.22 0.13
N THR A 59 -13.87 22.63 0.75
CA THR A 59 -12.86 23.52 0.14
C THR A 59 -11.82 22.77 -0.70
N CYS A 60 -11.84 21.43 -0.67
CA CYS A 60 -10.87 20.61 -1.38
C CYS A 60 -11.19 20.48 -2.87
N PRO A 61 -10.18 20.55 -3.77
CA PRO A 61 -10.40 20.36 -5.19
C PRO A 61 -10.86 18.92 -5.48
N THR A 62 -11.90 18.77 -6.29
CA THR A 62 -12.36 17.46 -6.78
C THR A 62 -11.34 16.88 -7.76
N GLU A 63 -11.28 15.55 -7.89
CA GLU A 63 -10.31 14.85 -8.78
C GLU A 63 -10.34 15.32 -10.24
N SER A 64 -11.39 16.01 -10.68
CA SER A 64 -11.48 16.63 -12.01
C SER A 64 -10.48 17.79 -12.21
N GLN A 65 -9.92 18.36 -11.13
CA GLN A 65 -8.98 19.48 -11.15
C GLN A 65 -7.53 19.06 -10.81
N ARG A 66 -7.23 17.76 -10.67
CA ARG A 66 -5.90 17.23 -10.30
C ARG A 66 -5.12 16.67 -11.51
N LYS A 67 -5.27 17.29 -12.69
CA LYS A 67 -4.24 17.24 -13.74
C LYS A 67 -3.55 18.60 -13.70
N GLU A 68 -2.23 18.59 -13.60
CA GLU A 68 -1.35 19.75 -13.34
C GLU A 68 -1.20 20.18 -11.87
N GLN A 69 -0.51 19.36 -11.06
CA GLN A 69 0.69 19.86 -10.37
C GLN A 69 1.48 18.65 -9.86
N SER A 70 2.51 18.25 -10.60
CA SER A 70 3.60 17.44 -10.05
C SER A 70 4.64 18.41 -9.47
N PRO A 71 5.14 18.24 -8.24
CA PRO A 71 6.28 19.00 -7.76
C PRO A 71 7.54 18.34 -8.28
N SER A 72 8.14 18.94 -9.31
CA SER A 72 9.56 18.79 -9.59
C SER A 72 10.13 20.15 -9.94
N THR A 73 11.28 20.42 -9.33
CA THR A 73 12.31 21.35 -9.80
C THR A 73 12.22 22.79 -9.28
N LEU A 74 12.81 23.02 -8.12
CA LEU A 74 13.52 24.28 -7.83
C LEU A 74 14.89 24.22 -8.50
N ILE A 75 15.04 24.65 -9.76
CA ILE A 75 16.31 25.19 -10.29
C ILE A 75 16.01 26.18 -11.44
N GLY A 76 16.43 27.42 -11.21
CA GLY A 76 16.56 28.61 -12.07
C GLY A 76 16.14 28.59 -13.55
N GLU A 77 15.24 29.52 -13.90
CA GLU A 77 15.11 30.10 -15.24
C GLU A 77 16.21 31.14 -15.50
N SER A 78 16.89 31.00 -16.64
CA SER A 78 17.39 32.15 -17.40
C SER A 78 17.32 31.86 -18.90
N SER A 79 16.35 32.53 -19.53
CA SER A 79 16.36 33.14 -20.87
C SER A 79 17.40 32.66 -21.89
N SER A 80 16.93 32.15 -23.04
CA SER A 80 17.01 32.91 -24.31
C SER A 80 16.42 32.11 -25.47
N GLY A 81 15.59 32.79 -26.27
CA GLY A 81 14.97 32.21 -27.46
C GLY A 81 15.90 32.09 -28.65
N SER A 82 15.49 31.29 -29.63
CA SER A 82 15.74 31.59 -31.05
C SER A 82 14.77 30.80 -31.93
N LYS A 83 14.02 31.54 -32.74
CA LYS A 83 13.18 31.02 -33.83
C LYS A 83 14.06 30.87 -35.06
N ILE A 84 13.98 29.74 -35.76
CA ILE A 84 14.31 29.70 -37.19
C ILE A 84 13.48 28.63 -37.90
N SER A 85 13.13 28.97 -39.14
CA SER A 85 12.00 28.50 -39.90
C SER A 85 12.41 27.53 -41.03
N THR A 86 11.52 26.60 -41.36
CA THR A 86 11.20 26.05 -42.72
C THR A 86 12.20 25.09 -43.40
N PRO A 87 11.87 24.42 -44.55
CA PRO A 87 10.79 23.42 -44.77
C PRO A 87 11.20 22.22 -45.70
N ILE A 88 10.34 21.19 -45.82
CA ILE A 88 10.21 20.19 -46.94
C ILE A 88 11.41 19.18 -47.10
N ASP A 89 11.23 17.85 -47.08
CA ASP A 89 10.67 17.08 -48.20
C ASP A 89 10.12 15.70 -47.79
N ARG A 90 9.09 15.29 -48.55
CA ARG A 90 8.28 14.09 -48.45
C ARG A 90 8.69 13.16 -49.59
N GLN A 91 9.40 12.08 -49.30
CA GLN A 91 9.50 10.96 -50.24
C GLN A 91 9.00 9.67 -49.61
N GLN A 92 7.86 9.25 -50.15
CA GLN A 92 7.22 7.98 -49.95
C GLN A 92 7.80 7.00 -50.97
N VAL A 93 8.47 5.95 -50.50
CA VAL A 93 8.78 4.75 -51.28
C VAL A 93 8.53 3.53 -50.41
N THR A 94 7.45 2.81 -50.69
CA THR A 94 7.30 1.37 -50.41
C THR A 94 7.74 0.61 -51.67
N PRO A 95 7.82 -0.74 -51.68
CA PRO A 95 8.08 -1.70 -50.62
C PRO A 95 9.31 -2.57 -50.97
N SER A 96 10.08 -3.05 -49.98
CA SER A 96 10.86 -4.27 -50.21
C SER A 96 11.04 -5.08 -48.95
N VAL A 97 10.62 -6.32 -49.05
CA VAL A 97 10.74 -7.40 -48.08
C VAL A 97 12.21 -7.66 -47.81
N ASN A 98 12.61 -7.59 -46.54
CA ASN A 98 13.59 -8.50 -45.95
C ASN A 98 13.49 -8.41 -44.42
N ARG A 99 12.68 -9.31 -43.86
CA ARG A 99 12.63 -9.60 -42.43
C ARG A 99 13.83 -10.49 -42.11
N THR A 100 14.96 -9.89 -41.74
CA THR A 100 16.00 -10.61 -41.01
C THR A 100 15.54 -10.82 -39.56
N PRO A 101 15.77 -12.00 -38.97
CA PRO A 101 15.43 -12.24 -37.58
C PRO A 101 16.43 -11.46 -36.72
N ILE A 102 15.93 -10.53 -35.91
CA ILE A 102 16.74 -9.96 -34.83
C ILE A 102 16.92 -11.09 -33.83
N SER A 103 18.15 -11.63 -33.83
CA SER A 103 18.62 -12.70 -32.99
C SER A 103 18.17 -12.53 -31.55
N ASN A 104 17.56 -13.60 -31.04
CA ASN A 104 17.51 -13.91 -29.63
C ASN A 104 18.92 -13.73 -29.05
N SER A 105 19.08 -12.72 -28.21
CA SER A 105 20.23 -12.68 -27.31
C SER A 105 19.96 -13.63 -26.16
N GLU A 106 20.09 -14.93 -26.44
CA GLU A 106 20.41 -15.92 -25.42
C GLU A 106 21.79 -15.59 -24.86
N SER A 107 21.80 -14.77 -23.81
CA SER A 107 22.93 -14.66 -22.90
C SER A 107 22.70 -15.66 -21.77
N GLY A 108 23.29 -16.84 -21.90
CA GLY A 108 23.36 -17.81 -20.82
C GLY A 108 24.13 -17.26 -19.62
N GLY A 109 23.39 -16.89 -18.57
CA GLY A 109 23.90 -16.61 -17.24
C GLY A 109 22.77 -16.67 -16.22
N ALA A 110 22.71 -17.77 -15.45
CA ALA A 110 21.93 -17.94 -14.23
C ALA A 110 20.45 -17.49 -14.25
N GLY A 111 19.55 -18.48 -14.44
CA GLY A 111 18.12 -18.28 -14.60
C GLY A 111 17.44 -17.48 -13.48
N CYS A 112 16.50 -16.63 -13.90
CA CYS A 112 15.54 -15.97 -13.04
C CYS A 112 14.65 -16.98 -12.29
N GLY A 113 13.99 -16.52 -11.23
CA GLY A 113 13.08 -17.30 -10.40
C GLY A 113 13.71 -18.43 -9.61
N SER A 114 15.04 -18.46 -9.55
CA SER A 114 15.81 -19.50 -8.89
C SER A 114 16.89 -18.88 -8.00
N ALA A 115 17.43 -19.68 -7.08
CA ALA A 115 18.58 -19.29 -6.28
C ALA A 115 19.77 -18.89 -7.17
N PRO A 116 20.67 -18.00 -6.71
CA PRO A 116 20.73 -17.43 -5.36
C PRO A 116 19.82 -16.20 -5.13
N ASP A 117 19.48 -15.47 -6.18
CA ASP A 117 18.93 -14.12 -6.05
C ASP A 117 17.41 -14.08 -6.12
N TYR A 118 16.79 -15.09 -6.76
CA TYR A 118 15.36 -15.14 -7.05
C TYR A 118 14.89 -13.85 -7.73
N SER A 119 15.56 -13.44 -8.81
CA SER A 119 15.13 -12.31 -9.63
C SER A 119 13.85 -12.68 -10.41
N PRO A 120 12.88 -11.78 -10.57
CA PRO A 120 11.70 -12.05 -11.38
C PRO A 120 12.02 -12.29 -12.86
N CYS A 121 11.35 -13.28 -13.46
CA CYS A 121 11.44 -13.54 -14.90
C CYS A 121 10.53 -12.65 -15.73
N LEU A 122 9.41 -12.20 -15.14
CA LEU A 122 8.41 -11.38 -15.81
C LEU A 122 8.48 -9.94 -15.31
N PRO A 123 8.27 -8.94 -16.19
CA PRO A 123 8.16 -7.55 -15.77
C PRO A 123 6.90 -7.33 -14.92
N LEU A 124 6.92 -6.30 -14.07
CA LEU A 124 5.92 -6.07 -13.02
C LEU A 124 4.51 -5.86 -13.60
N ASP A 125 4.39 -5.12 -14.70
CA ASP A 125 3.13 -4.84 -15.39
C ASP A 125 2.45 -6.11 -15.91
N LYS A 126 3.24 -7.01 -16.54
CA LYS A 126 2.74 -8.31 -17.01
C LYS A 126 2.36 -9.20 -15.83
N ALA A 127 3.18 -9.25 -14.78
CA ALA A 127 2.89 -10.01 -13.57
C ALA A 127 1.61 -9.51 -12.87
N ASN A 128 1.43 -8.19 -12.76
CA ASN A 128 0.23 -7.56 -12.21
C ASN A 128 -1.02 -7.82 -13.04
N THR A 129 -0.88 -7.95 -14.36
CA THR A 129 -1.99 -8.30 -15.26
C THR A 129 -2.44 -9.73 -15.00
N LEU A 130 -1.51 -10.69 -15.04
CA LEU A 130 -1.80 -12.11 -14.77
C LEU A 130 -2.41 -12.32 -13.38
N PHE A 131 -1.88 -11.64 -12.36
CA PHE A 131 -2.39 -11.74 -11.00
C PHE A 131 -3.84 -11.24 -10.93
N ARG A 132 -4.13 -10.08 -11.53
CA ARG A 132 -5.49 -9.51 -11.50
C ARG A 132 -6.50 -10.34 -12.29
N GLU A 133 -6.13 -10.85 -13.46
CA GLU A 133 -6.97 -11.75 -14.26
C GLU A 133 -7.36 -13.01 -13.46
N CYS A 134 -6.40 -13.64 -12.76
CA CYS A 134 -6.71 -14.77 -11.89
C CYS A 134 -7.68 -14.38 -10.76
N CYS A 135 -7.49 -13.21 -10.14
CA CYS A 135 -8.39 -12.75 -9.08
C CYS A 135 -9.82 -12.46 -9.56
N GLU A 136 -9.97 -11.98 -10.80
CA GLU A 136 -11.26 -11.81 -11.46
C GLU A 136 -11.93 -13.16 -11.69
N GLN A 137 -11.18 -14.14 -12.22
CA GLN A 137 -11.66 -15.49 -12.48
C GLN A 137 -12.12 -16.21 -11.20
N LEU A 138 -11.39 -16.07 -10.10
CA LEU A 138 -11.74 -16.67 -8.81
C LEU A 138 -12.76 -15.86 -7.99
N ASN A 139 -13.25 -14.74 -8.55
CA ASN A 139 -14.21 -13.84 -7.94
C ASN A 139 -13.85 -13.42 -6.51
N LEU A 140 -12.69 -12.78 -6.35
CA LEU A 140 -12.23 -12.29 -5.05
C LEU A 140 -13.02 -11.08 -4.51
N GLY A 141 -14.05 -10.63 -5.22
CA GLY A 141 -14.88 -9.49 -4.83
C GLY A 141 -14.04 -8.25 -4.54
N THR A 142 -14.21 -7.67 -3.37
CA THR A 142 -13.50 -6.46 -2.91
C THR A 142 -12.00 -6.68 -2.65
N CYS A 143 -11.55 -7.93 -2.44
CA CYS A 143 -10.13 -8.27 -2.27
C CYS A 143 -9.31 -8.12 -3.56
N ILE A 144 -9.97 -8.02 -4.73
CA ILE A 144 -9.30 -7.79 -6.02
C ILE A 144 -8.37 -6.57 -6.01
N ARG A 145 -8.66 -5.59 -5.13
CA ARG A 145 -7.85 -4.39 -4.90
C ARG A 145 -6.45 -4.66 -4.33
N LEU A 146 -6.15 -5.90 -3.97
CA LEU A 146 -4.83 -6.35 -3.54
C LEU A 146 -4.06 -7.09 -4.65
N CYS A 147 -4.70 -7.43 -5.77
CA CYS A 147 -4.16 -8.34 -6.79
C CYS A 147 -3.15 -7.66 -7.73
N HIS A 148 -2.06 -7.21 -7.12
CA HIS A 148 -0.90 -6.62 -7.76
C HIS A 148 0.30 -6.70 -6.78
N TYR A 149 1.50 -6.90 -7.28
CA TYR A 149 2.70 -7.14 -6.47
C TYR A 149 3.26 -5.89 -5.80
N ASP A 150 2.88 -4.69 -6.26
CA ASP A 150 3.23 -3.39 -5.69
C ASP A 150 2.25 -2.90 -4.61
N VAL A 151 1.40 -3.80 -4.09
CA VAL A 151 0.52 -3.49 -2.95
C VAL A 151 1.33 -3.23 -1.68
N THR A 152 0.94 -2.19 -0.94
CA THR A 152 1.59 -1.84 0.33
C THR A 152 0.99 -2.63 1.49
N LEU A 153 1.80 -2.89 2.53
CA LEU A 153 1.32 -3.49 3.77
C LEU A 153 0.16 -2.70 4.40
N ASN A 154 0.24 -1.37 4.39
CA ASN A 154 -0.79 -0.50 4.93
C ASN A 154 -2.12 -0.65 4.18
N LYS A 155 -2.05 -0.85 2.85
CA LYS A 155 -3.23 -1.10 2.03
C LYS A 155 -3.87 -2.44 2.38
N ALA A 156 -3.07 -3.50 2.47
CA ALA A 156 -3.54 -4.83 2.84
C ALA A 156 -4.19 -4.80 4.23
N LYS A 157 -3.49 -4.28 5.25
CA LYS A 157 -4.02 -4.11 6.62
C LYS A 157 -5.35 -3.36 6.63
N HIS A 158 -5.42 -2.21 5.95
CA HIS A 158 -6.67 -1.45 5.88
C HIS A 158 -7.83 -2.28 5.31
N LEU A 159 -7.63 -3.12 4.30
CA LEU A 159 -8.74 -3.93 3.76
C LEU A 159 -9.15 -5.06 4.72
N PHE A 160 -8.21 -5.74 5.36
CA PHE A 160 -8.52 -6.81 6.32
C PHE A 160 -9.12 -6.27 7.63
N ASP A 161 -8.52 -5.25 8.22
CA ASP A 161 -8.93 -4.68 9.51
C ASP A 161 -10.35 -4.07 9.45
N ASN A 162 -10.78 -3.61 8.26
CA ASN A 162 -12.12 -3.06 8.04
C ASN A 162 -13.11 -4.09 7.47
N GLY A 163 -12.74 -5.38 7.41
CA GLY A 163 -13.61 -6.44 6.86
C GLY A 163 -13.94 -6.30 5.37
N ILE A 164 -13.22 -5.43 4.64
CA ILE A 164 -13.38 -5.26 3.19
C ILE A 164 -12.82 -6.48 2.47
N CYS A 165 -11.76 -7.09 3.01
CA CYS A 165 -11.26 -8.37 2.58
C CYS A 165 -11.30 -9.34 3.74
N THR A 166 -11.86 -10.53 3.54
CA THR A 166 -12.00 -11.53 4.59
C THR A 166 -10.86 -12.54 4.55
N VAL A 167 -10.57 -13.17 5.69
CA VAL A 167 -9.42 -14.09 5.84
C VAL A 167 -9.56 -15.31 4.92
N GLU A 168 -10.79 -15.72 4.64
CA GLU A 168 -11.14 -16.83 3.75
C GLU A 168 -10.74 -16.57 2.29
N MET A 169 -10.49 -15.31 1.92
CA MET A 169 -10.00 -14.95 0.58
C MET A 169 -8.48 -15.07 0.45
N ILE A 170 -7.74 -15.17 1.57
CA ILE A 170 -6.27 -15.24 1.55
C ILE A 170 -5.75 -16.43 0.75
N PRO A 171 -6.28 -17.67 0.88
CA PRO A 171 -5.80 -18.79 0.08
C PRO A 171 -5.93 -18.53 -1.43
N LYS A 172 -7.09 -18.07 -1.91
CA LYS A 172 -7.31 -17.73 -3.32
C LYS A 172 -6.39 -16.60 -3.80
N TYR A 173 -6.22 -15.59 -2.96
CA TYR A 173 -5.30 -14.47 -3.23
C TYR A 173 -3.86 -14.96 -3.42
N LEU A 174 -3.36 -15.80 -2.52
CA LEU A 174 -2.00 -16.34 -2.60
C LEU A 174 -1.84 -17.34 -3.75
N TYR A 175 -2.88 -18.13 -4.04
CA TYR A 175 -2.92 -19.00 -5.21
C TYR A 175 -2.71 -18.19 -6.49
N CYS A 176 -3.46 -17.10 -6.66
CA CYS A 176 -3.30 -16.22 -7.82
C CYS A 176 -1.94 -15.52 -7.86
N ALA A 177 -1.44 -15.05 -6.71
CA ALA A 177 -0.11 -14.41 -6.63
C ALA A 177 1.00 -15.36 -7.07
N SER A 178 0.88 -16.65 -6.78
CA SER A 178 1.92 -17.65 -7.03
C SER A 178 1.70 -18.46 -8.30
N GLN A 179 0.53 -18.34 -8.93
CA GLN A 179 0.01 -19.28 -9.93
C GLN A 179 0.10 -20.75 -9.46
N GLY A 180 -0.26 -20.99 -8.20
CA GLY A 180 -0.22 -22.32 -7.59
C GLY A 180 1.18 -22.93 -7.40
N LYS A 181 2.25 -22.12 -7.42
CA LYS A 181 3.63 -22.60 -7.23
C LYS A 181 4.09 -22.51 -5.77
N ASP A 182 4.78 -23.55 -5.31
CA ASP A 182 5.51 -23.49 -4.04
C ASP A 182 6.76 -22.61 -4.16
N ASN A 183 6.81 -21.54 -3.38
CA ASN A 183 7.91 -20.59 -3.33
C ASN A 183 8.63 -20.61 -1.96
N SER A 184 8.46 -21.68 -1.17
CA SER A 184 9.01 -21.81 0.18
C SER A 184 10.54 -21.65 0.23
N ALA A 185 11.27 -22.12 -0.80
CA ALA A 185 12.72 -21.97 -0.87
C ALA A 185 13.15 -20.49 -0.97
N CYS A 186 12.43 -19.67 -1.75
CA CYS A 186 12.66 -18.24 -1.81
C CYS A 186 12.31 -17.58 -0.47
N CYS A 187 11.16 -17.91 0.11
CA CYS A 187 10.73 -17.35 1.38
C CYS A 187 11.71 -17.65 2.53
N ALA A 188 12.25 -18.87 2.59
CA ALA A 188 13.29 -19.24 3.54
C ALA A 188 14.54 -18.36 3.35
N LYS A 189 14.98 -18.17 2.10
CA LYS A 189 16.14 -17.32 1.77
C LYS A 189 15.91 -15.85 2.13
N LYS A 190 14.68 -15.34 1.95
CA LYS A 190 14.30 -13.95 2.28
C LYS A 190 13.90 -13.76 3.75
N GLY A 191 13.97 -14.81 4.58
CA GLY A 191 13.79 -14.71 6.03
C GLY A 191 12.33 -14.71 6.53
N VAL A 192 11.36 -15.03 5.67
CA VAL A 192 9.92 -15.02 6.02
C VAL A 192 9.63 -15.87 7.25
N PHE A 193 10.25 -17.06 7.35
CA PHE A 193 10.00 -18.00 8.45
C PHE A 193 10.77 -17.62 9.73
N LYS A 194 11.88 -16.88 9.60
CA LYS A 194 12.63 -16.37 10.75
C LYS A 194 11.88 -15.23 11.44
N SER A 195 11.36 -14.28 10.64
CA SER A 195 10.68 -13.10 11.16
C SER A 195 9.20 -13.33 11.48
N GLY A 196 8.49 -14.12 10.67
CA GLY A 196 7.08 -14.44 10.86
C GLY A 196 6.81 -15.74 11.63
N GLY A 197 7.84 -16.58 11.82
CA GLY A 197 7.72 -17.94 12.34
C GLY A 197 7.33 -18.96 11.26
N ASP A 198 7.54 -20.23 11.58
CA ASP A 198 7.31 -21.36 10.65
C ASP A 198 5.87 -21.46 10.15
N ARG A 199 4.90 -20.93 10.92
CA ARG A 199 3.49 -20.85 10.51
C ARG A 199 3.27 -20.07 9.21
N CYS A 200 4.19 -19.19 8.84
CA CYS A 200 4.12 -18.41 7.60
C CYS A 200 4.55 -19.21 6.36
N GLN A 201 5.02 -20.45 6.52
CA GLN A 201 5.34 -21.33 5.38
C GLN A 201 4.14 -21.54 4.45
N LYS A 202 2.94 -21.66 4.99
CA LYS A 202 1.72 -21.81 4.20
C LYS A 202 1.38 -20.60 3.32
N PHE A 203 1.92 -19.43 3.65
CA PHE A 203 1.78 -18.25 2.77
C PHE A 203 2.70 -18.34 1.55
N CYS A 204 3.72 -19.17 1.59
CA CYS A 204 4.70 -19.35 0.50
C CYS A 204 4.42 -20.59 -0.35
N ASN A 205 3.78 -21.61 0.24
CA ASN A 205 3.36 -22.82 -0.45
C ASN A 205 1.87 -22.77 -0.79
N SER A 206 1.51 -22.14 -1.90
CA SER A 206 0.12 -22.10 -2.39
C SER A 206 -0.40 -23.44 -2.93
N ALA A 207 0.49 -24.34 -3.37
CA ALA A 207 0.14 -25.67 -3.86
C ALA A 207 -0.34 -26.62 -2.76
N GLY A 208 0.04 -26.37 -1.50
CA GLY A 208 -0.24 -27.25 -0.36
C GLY A 208 -1.06 -26.62 0.77
N SER A 209 -1.53 -25.37 0.61
CA SER A 209 -2.14 -24.61 1.72
C SER A 209 -3.58 -24.16 1.52
N GLU A 210 -4.26 -24.65 0.47
CA GLU A 210 -5.55 -24.15 -0.02
C GLU A 210 -6.62 -23.99 1.09
N ASP A 211 -6.59 -24.81 2.14
CA ASP A 211 -7.56 -24.76 3.26
C ASP A 211 -6.94 -24.60 4.67
N THR A 212 -5.69 -24.14 4.79
CA THR A 212 -4.96 -24.18 6.08
C THR A 212 -4.72 -22.82 6.74
N ILE A 213 -5.09 -21.72 6.07
CA ILE A 213 -4.90 -20.37 6.59
C ILE A 213 -6.06 -20.00 7.51
N THR A 214 -5.74 -19.66 8.75
CA THR A 214 -6.69 -19.27 9.78
C THR A 214 -6.46 -17.82 10.18
N PRO A 215 -7.39 -17.19 10.94
CA PRO A 215 -7.18 -15.83 11.44
C PRO A 215 -5.90 -15.65 12.29
N LYS A 216 -5.37 -16.73 12.89
CA LYS A 216 -4.12 -16.69 13.66
C LYS A 216 -2.88 -16.42 12.80
N ASP A 217 -3.01 -16.58 11.49
CA ASP A 217 -1.91 -16.49 10.54
C ASP A 217 -1.86 -15.12 9.84
N ILE A 218 -2.83 -14.24 10.10
CA ILE A 218 -2.86 -12.87 9.59
C ILE A 218 -1.57 -12.10 9.97
N SER A 219 -0.92 -12.46 11.07
CA SER A 219 0.37 -11.87 11.47
C SER A 219 1.48 -12.05 10.40
N CYS A 220 1.37 -13.09 9.56
CA CYS A 220 2.26 -13.31 8.41
C CYS A 220 2.16 -12.21 7.35
N ALA A 221 1.08 -11.42 7.34
CA ALA A 221 0.97 -10.23 6.49
C ALA A 221 2.09 -9.22 6.76
N SER A 222 2.73 -9.22 7.94
CA SER A 222 3.93 -8.41 8.17
C SER A 222 5.08 -8.71 7.19
N GLN A 223 5.09 -9.91 6.58
CA GLN A 223 6.06 -10.37 5.58
C GLN A 223 5.56 -10.22 4.14
N LEU A 224 4.48 -9.46 3.92
CA LEU A 224 3.78 -9.36 2.63
C LEU A 224 4.72 -9.04 1.47
N HIS A 225 5.64 -8.10 1.65
CA HIS A 225 6.56 -7.69 0.60
C HIS A 225 7.50 -8.84 0.19
N GLN A 226 8.06 -9.58 1.15
CA GLN A 226 8.94 -10.71 0.86
C GLN A 226 8.18 -11.88 0.22
N ILE A 227 6.98 -12.18 0.72
CA ILE A 227 6.13 -13.25 0.19
C ILE A 227 5.74 -12.95 -1.26
N LEU A 228 5.21 -11.75 -1.53
CA LEU A 228 4.81 -11.35 -2.88
C LEU A 228 6.00 -11.26 -3.84
N GLY A 229 7.15 -10.78 -3.37
CA GLY A 229 8.39 -10.81 -4.15
C GLY A 229 8.76 -12.23 -4.57
N CYS A 230 8.69 -13.20 -3.66
CA CYS A 230 8.98 -14.59 -3.97
C CYS A 230 7.95 -15.22 -4.94
N HIS A 231 6.67 -14.90 -4.78
CA HIS A 231 5.63 -15.35 -5.70
C HIS A 231 5.82 -14.79 -7.11
N TRP A 232 6.15 -13.50 -7.21
CA TRP A 232 6.49 -12.87 -8.49
C TRP A 232 7.72 -13.53 -9.12
N SER A 233 8.76 -13.80 -8.33
CA SER A 233 9.96 -14.49 -8.80
C SER A 233 9.67 -15.91 -9.31
N GLY A 234 8.69 -16.60 -8.73
CA GLY A 234 8.27 -17.93 -9.19
C GLY A 234 7.56 -17.94 -10.55
N LEU A 235 7.12 -16.78 -11.07
CA LEU A 235 6.49 -16.70 -12.39
C LEU A 235 7.55 -16.89 -13.49
N LYS A 236 7.23 -17.70 -14.50
CA LYS A 236 8.08 -18.05 -15.63
C LYS A 236 7.24 -17.99 -16.90
#